data_AF-A0AAE6ZWN3-F1
#
_entry.id   AF-A0AAE6ZWN3-F1
#
_cell.length_a   1.000
_cell.length_b   1.000
_cell.length_c   1.000
_cell.angle_alpha   90.00
_cell.angle_beta   90.00
_cell.angle_gamma   90.00
#
_symmetry.space_group_name_H-M   'P 1'
#
loop_
_entity.id
_entity.type
_entity.pdbx_description
1 polymer ?
#
loop_
_entity_poly.entity_id
_entity_poly.type
_entity_poly.pdbx_seq_one_letter_code
_entity_poly.pdbx_strand_id
1 'polypeptide(L)'
;MSDSLQEIAGYVAEKYLVDVAPTKKPATQKDNVREMKNLMAFFDDPPAPLETIQPLHVRQYLTWCKAAPVRANREKALLSAIWNFARDIGCTALANPCV
;
A
#
# COMPACT_ATOMS: atom_id res chain seq x y z
N MET A 1 20.97 6.05 -17.69
CA MET A 1 20.44 5.82 -16.33
C MET A 1 19.09 6.52 -16.24
N SER A 2 18.14 6.01 -17.03
CA SER A 2 16.78 6.52 -17.17
C SER A 2 15.88 5.37 -16.75
N ASP A 3 15.96 5.00 -15.48
CA ASP A 3 14.94 4.20 -14.82
C ASP A 3 13.72 5.10 -14.70
N SER A 4 12.94 5.05 -15.77
CA SER A 4 11.53 5.38 -15.77
C SER A 4 10.91 4.87 -14.47
N LEU A 5 10.29 5.79 -13.73
CA LEU A 5 9.55 5.63 -12.48
C LEU A 5 8.35 4.67 -12.59
N GLN A 6 8.56 3.46 -13.10
CA GLN A 6 7.60 2.37 -13.09
C GLN A 6 7.66 1.72 -11.69
N GLU A 7 6.75 1.86 -10.74
CA GLU A 7 5.56 2.65 -10.54
C GLU A 7 5.55 3.02 -9.04
N ILE A 8 5.24 4.27 -8.69
CA ILE A 8 5.49 4.80 -7.32
C ILE A 8 4.80 3.95 -6.24
N ALA A 9 3.67 3.30 -6.54
CA ALA A 9 2.96 2.46 -5.59
C ALA A 9 3.77 1.21 -5.19
N GLY A 10 4.21 0.39 -6.16
CA GLY A 10 5.02 -0.80 -5.90
C GLY A 10 6.36 -0.50 -5.24
N TYR A 11 7.09 0.51 -5.72
CA TYR A 11 8.36 0.93 -5.12
C TYR A 11 8.22 1.32 -3.64
N VAL A 12 7.24 2.16 -3.31
CA VAL A 12 7.06 2.62 -1.92
C VAL A 12 6.60 1.47 -1.01
N ALA A 13 5.76 0.57 -1.53
CA ALA A 13 5.32 -0.61 -0.83
C ALA A 13 6.49 -1.54 -0.44
N GLU A 14 7.39 -1.82 -1.38
CA GLU A 14 8.60 -2.61 -1.12
C GLU A 14 9.53 -1.90 -0.11
N LYS A 15 9.76 -0.60 -0.30
CA LYS A 15 10.58 0.19 0.61
C LYS A 15 10.03 0.20 2.04
N TYR A 16 8.71 0.23 2.20
CA TYR A 16 8.06 0.10 3.51
C TYR A 16 8.34 -1.28 4.16
N LEU A 17 8.34 -2.36 3.38
CA LEU A 17 8.67 -3.70 3.90
C LEU A 17 10.13 -3.84 4.32
N VAL A 18 11.04 -3.09 3.71
CA VAL A 18 12.46 -3.09 4.07
C VAL A 18 12.73 -2.18 5.27
N ASP A 19 12.22 -0.94 5.25
CA ASP A 19 12.63 0.09 6.21
C ASP A 19 11.76 0.10 7.48
N VAL A 20 10.46 -0.24 7.36
CA VAL A 20 9.50 -0.07 8.46
C VAL A 20 9.05 -1.39 9.04
N ALA A 21 8.65 -2.36 8.20
CA ALA A 21 8.09 -3.62 8.69
C ALA A 21 8.99 -4.36 9.71
N PRO A 22 10.32 -4.46 9.54
CA PRO A 22 11.19 -5.19 10.48
C PRO A 22 11.23 -4.60 11.89
N THR A 23 10.87 -3.32 12.05
CA THR A 23 10.79 -2.65 13.35
C THR A 23 9.52 -3.02 14.14
N LYS A 24 8.52 -3.62 13.48
CA LYS A 24 7.25 -4.01 14.10
C LYS A 24 7.39 -5.34 14.85
N LYS A 25 6.39 -5.69 15.66
CA LYS A 25 6.32 -6.99 16.34
C LYS A 25 6.34 -8.14 15.30
N PRO A 26 6.94 -9.31 15.59
CA PRO A 26 7.05 -10.41 14.64
C PRO A 26 5.73 -10.88 14.02
N ALA A 27 4.63 -10.84 14.78
CA ALA A 27 3.30 -11.15 14.25
C ALA A 27 2.86 -10.13 13.18
N THR A 28 3.04 -8.84 13.44
CA THR A 28 2.74 -7.75 12.51
C THR A 28 3.61 -7.79 11.26
N GLN A 29 4.89 -8.18 11.38
CA GLN A 29 5.76 -8.39 10.21
C GLN A 29 5.15 -9.43 9.25
N LYS A 30 4.76 -10.59 9.79
CA LYS A 30 4.16 -11.69 9.01
C LYS A 30 2.83 -11.28 8.37
N ASP A 31 1.99 -10.56 9.13
CA ASP A 31 0.73 -10.04 8.60
C ASP A 31 0.98 -9.03 7.47
N ASN A 32 1.88 -8.05 7.64
CA ASN A 32 2.20 -7.06 6.60
C ASN A 32 2.67 -7.71 5.30
N VAL A 33 3.54 -8.74 5.37
CA VAL A 33 4.01 -9.47 4.18
C VAL A 33 2.86 -10.19 3.48
N ARG A 34 1.90 -10.74 4.23
CA ARG A 34 0.72 -11.39 3.66
C ARG A 34 -0.22 -10.37 3.01
N GLU A 35 -0.51 -9.28 3.70
CA GLU A 35 -1.41 -8.22 3.27
C GLU A 35 -0.89 -7.53 2.00
N MET A 36 0.43 -7.37 1.88
CA MET A 36 1.07 -6.79 0.71
C MET A 36 0.70 -7.51 -0.60
N LYS A 37 0.56 -8.84 -0.57
CA LYS A 37 0.24 -9.62 -1.78
C LYS A 37 -1.07 -9.17 -2.43
N ASN A 38 -2.09 -8.88 -1.63
CA ASN A 38 -3.38 -8.43 -2.12
C ASN A 38 -3.35 -6.97 -2.56
N LEU A 39 -2.60 -6.12 -1.83
CA LEU A 39 -2.43 -4.72 -2.22
C LEU A 39 -1.74 -4.63 -3.59
N MET A 40 -0.65 -5.36 -3.80
CA MET A 40 0.06 -5.39 -5.08
C MET A 40 -0.83 -5.95 -6.20
N ALA A 41 -1.56 -7.04 -5.95
CA ALA A 41 -2.45 -7.63 -6.95
C ALA A 41 -3.61 -6.70 -7.40
N PHE A 42 -3.97 -5.68 -6.61
CA PHE A 42 -5.05 -4.76 -6.94
C PHE A 42 -4.57 -3.38 -7.40
N PHE A 43 -3.52 -2.85 -6.77
CA PHE A 43 -3.03 -1.49 -7.04
C PHE A 43 -1.81 -1.44 -7.96
N ASP A 44 -1.22 -2.60 -8.29
CA ASP A 44 0.01 -2.70 -9.08
C ASP A 44 -0.15 -3.64 -10.29
N ASP A 45 -1.37 -3.83 -10.79
CA ASP A 45 -1.66 -4.61 -12.01
C ASP A 45 -2.81 -3.97 -12.83
N PRO A 46 -2.51 -3.15 -13.86
CA PRO A 46 -1.19 -2.75 -14.29
C PRO A 46 -0.55 -1.71 -13.36
N PRO A 47 0.76 -1.52 -13.50
CA PRO A 47 1.49 -0.42 -12.90
C PRO A 47 0.76 0.91 -12.74
N ALA A 48 0.62 1.51 -11.55
CA ALA A 48 0.02 2.84 -11.42
C ALA A 48 0.81 3.81 -10.52
N PRO A 49 0.92 5.11 -10.88
CA PRO A 49 1.50 6.10 -9.98
C PRO A 49 0.68 6.20 -8.69
N LEU A 50 1.35 6.22 -7.54
CA LEU A 50 0.75 6.36 -6.20
C LEU A 50 -0.29 7.49 -6.14
N GLU A 51 -0.01 8.62 -6.79
CA GLU A 51 -0.85 9.81 -6.80
C GLU A 51 -2.20 9.63 -7.51
N THR A 52 -2.36 8.55 -8.27
CA THR A 52 -3.63 8.21 -8.94
C THR A 52 -4.57 7.40 -8.04
N ILE A 53 -4.10 6.91 -6.88
CA ILE A 53 -4.95 6.18 -5.93
C ILE A 53 -5.89 7.16 -5.22
N GLN A 54 -7.19 7.04 -5.51
CA GLN A 54 -8.25 7.85 -4.94
C GLN A 54 -9.03 7.06 -3.88
N PRO A 55 -9.79 7.75 -2.99
CA PRO A 55 -10.68 7.07 -2.03
C PRO A 55 -11.66 6.08 -2.68
N LEU A 56 -12.08 6.36 -3.93
CA LEU A 56 -12.91 5.44 -4.71
C LEU A 56 -12.22 4.09 -4.93
N HIS A 57 -10.92 4.07 -5.27
CA HIS A 57 -10.15 2.85 -5.48
C HIS A 57 -10.01 2.05 -4.18
N VAL A 58 -9.87 2.74 -3.03
CA VAL A 58 -9.88 2.09 -1.70
C VAL A 58 -11.23 1.42 -1.44
N ARG A 59 -12.36 2.05 -1.80
CA ARG A 59 -13.68 1.39 -1.70
C ARG A 59 -13.83 0.21 -2.65
N GLN A 60 -13.31 0.31 -3.87
CA GLN A 60 -13.31 -0.80 -4.83
C GLN A 60 -12.50 -1.99 -4.30
N TYR A 61 -11.33 -1.73 -3.71
CA TYR A 61 -10.51 -2.74 -3.04
C TYR A 61 -11.28 -3.46 -1.92
N LEU A 62 -11.93 -2.71 -1.02
CA LEU A 62 -12.73 -3.31 0.06
C LEU A 62 -13.89 -4.16 -0.48
N THR A 63 -14.51 -3.74 -1.59
CA THR A 63 -15.55 -4.52 -2.27
C THR A 63 -14.98 -5.78 -2.91
N TRP A 64 -13.78 -5.72 -3.49
CA TRP A 64 -13.07 -6.87 -4.04
C TRP A 64 -12.75 -7.91 -2.95
N CYS A 65 -12.31 -7.45 -1.77
CA CYS A 65 -12.06 -8.30 -0.58
C CYS A 65 -13.30 -8.60 0.28
N LYS A 66 -14.54 -8.39 -0.20
CA LYS A 66 -15.77 -8.44 0.62
C LYS A 66 -16.00 -9.77 1.36
N ALA A 67 -15.44 -10.88 0.86
CA ALA A 67 -15.56 -12.19 1.49
C ALA A 67 -14.79 -12.29 2.83
N ALA A 68 -13.82 -11.40 3.08
CA ALA A 68 -12.98 -11.40 4.27
C ALA A 68 -12.83 -9.97 4.85
N PRO A 69 -13.91 -9.36 5.38
CA PRO A 69 -13.95 -7.94 5.73
C PRO A 69 -12.95 -7.54 6.82
N VAL A 70 -12.67 -8.44 7.78
CA VAL A 70 -11.66 -8.20 8.82
C VAL A 70 -10.26 -8.12 8.21
N ARG A 71 -9.94 -8.96 7.22
CA ARG A 71 -8.65 -8.93 6.52
C ARG A 71 -8.56 -7.71 5.61
N ALA A 72 -9.62 -7.39 4.87
CA ALA A 72 -9.71 -6.19 4.04
C ALA A 72 -9.42 -4.90 4.84
N ASN A 73 -9.96 -4.80 6.06
CA ASN A 73 -9.71 -3.65 6.92
C ASN A 73 -8.26 -3.55 7.41
N ARG A 74 -7.58 -4.69 7.64
CA ARG A 74 -6.16 -4.70 8.00
C ARG A 74 -5.28 -4.30 6.82
N GLU A 75 -5.59 -4.80 5.63
CA GLU A 75 -4.92 -4.43 4.38
C GLU A 75 -5.09 -2.92 4.08
N LYS A 76 -6.29 -2.35 4.29
CA LYS A 76 -6.50 -0.89 4.23
C LYS A 76 -5.65 -0.13 5.26
N ALA A 77 -5.49 -0.67 6.47
CA ALA A 77 -4.64 -0.05 7.48
C ALA A 77 -3.16 -0.08 7.07
N LEU A 78 -2.69 -1.18 6.46
CA LEU A 78 -1.36 -1.26 5.87
C LEU A 78 -1.19 -0.25 4.72
N LEU A 79 -2.14 -0.15 3.80
CA LEU A 79 -2.13 0.84 2.72
C LEU A 79 -2.03 2.27 3.26
N SER A 80 -2.78 2.59 4.32
CA SER A 80 -2.70 3.88 5.00
C SER A 80 -1.31 4.14 5.60
N ALA A 81 -0.68 3.12 6.19
CA ALA A 81 0.67 3.23 6.73
C ALA A 81 1.73 3.44 5.63
N ILE A 82 1.62 2.72 4.51
CA ILE A 82 2.48 2.88 3.33
C ILE A 82 2.32 4.30 2.76
N TRP A 83 1.10 4.82 2.65
CA TRP A 83 0.87 6.18 2.16
C TRP A 83 1.51 7.24 3.05
N ASN A 84 1.38 7.11 4.37
CA ASN A 84 2.01 8.05 5.30
C ASN A 84 3.52 7.98 5.23
N PHE A 85 4.09 6.78 5.15
CA PHE A 85 5.52 6.60 4.90
C PHE A 85 5.96 7.26 3.59
N ALA A 86 5.17 7.13 2.52
CA ALA A 86 5.41 7.80 1.24
C ALA A 86 5.52 9.32 1.40
N ARG A 87 4.65 9.92 2.21
CA ARG A 87 4.72 11.36 2.53
C ARG A 87 5.99 11.71 3.30
N ASP A 88 6.35 10.91 4.30
CA ASP A 88 7.51 11.15 5.15
C ASP A 88 8.83 11.12 4.37
N ILE A 89 8.91 10.29 3.32
CA ILE A 89 10.12 10.20 2.46
C ILE A 89 10.04 11.07 1.19
N GLY A 90 8.98 11.87 1.02
CA GLY A 90 8.84 12.81 -0.09
C GLY A 90 8.36 12.21 -1.41
N CYS A 91 7.76 11.01 -1.41
CA CYS A 91 7.21 10.38 -2.62
C CYS A 91 5.84 10.92 -3.06
N THR A 92 5.08 11.56 -2.15
CA THR A 92 3.86 12.30 -2.50
C THR A 92 3.54 13.34 -1.43
N ALA A 93 2.86 14.42 -1.82
CA ALA A 93 2.29 15.41 -0.90
C ALA A 93 0.77 15.27 -0.71
N LEU A 94 0.13 14.33 -1.42
CA LEU A 94 -1.32 14.17 -1.44
C LEU A 94 -1.87 13.63 -0.11
N ALA A 95 -3.12 13.99 0.18
CA ALA A 95 -3.85 13.46 1.32
C ALA A 95 -3.99 11.94 1.23
N ASN A 96 -3.96 11.27 2.38
CA ASN A 96 -4.10 9.82 2.46
C ASN A 96 -5.50 9.40 1.99
N PRO A 97 -5.64 8.56 0.94
CA PRO A 97 -6.94 8.20 0.39
C PRO A 97 -7.71 7.22 1.28
N CYS A 98 -7.09 6.72 2.36
CA CYS A 98 -7.70 5.80 3.31
C CYS A 98 -8.40 6.49 4.48
N VAL A 99 -8.25 7.82 4.67
CA VAL A 99 -8.93 8.56 5.75
C VAL A 99 -10.38 8.88 5.42
#